data_AF-A0A957MBL1-F1
#
_entry.id   AF-A0A957MBL1-F1
#
_cell.length_a   1.000
_cell.length_b   1.000
_cell.length_c   1.000
_cell.angle_alpha   90.00
_cell.angle_beta   90.00
_cell.angle_gamma   90.00
#
_symmetry.space_group_name_H-M   'P 1'
#
loop_
_entity.id
_entity.type
_entity.pdbx_description
1 polymer ?
#
loop_
_entity_poly.entity_id
_entity_poly.type
_entity_poly.pdbx_seq_one_letter_code
_entity_poly.pdbx_strand_id
1 'polypeptide(L)'
;MSVLASDGRALIVAMDHAQTHGVIEGLQDPGAVLNSVIEAGADGIMTTYGVMKKYRNLVAGRVPVTLRLDGGPSLYREDWL
;
A
#
# COMPACT_ATOMS: atom_id res chain seq x y z
N MET A 1 -9.08 14.18 -4.82
CA MET A 1 -9.77 12.90 -5.12
C MET A 1 -10.40 12.43 -3.82
N SER A 2 -11.65 11.98 -3.89
CA SER A 2 -12.28 11.26 -2.78
C SER A 2 -11.59 9.90 -2.60
N VAL A 3 -11.54 9.39 -1.37
CA VAL A 3 -11.14 7.99 -1.12
C VAL A 3 -12.27 7.01 -1.43
N LEU A 4 -13.52 7.46 -1.31
CA LEU A 4 -14.70 6.67 -1.62
C LEU A 4 -15.05 6.79 -3.11
N ALA A 5 -15.38 5.64 -3.71
CA ALA A 5 -15.96 5.51 -5.03
C ALA A 5 -17.42 6.00 -5.07
N SER A 6 -18.05 5.93 -6.24
CA SER A 6 -19.41 6.44 -6.47
C SER A 6 -20.49 5.72 -5.66
N ASP A 7 -20.23 4.48 -5.22
CA ASP A 7 -21.14 3.69 -4.38
C ASP A 7 -20.95 3.97 -2.87
N GLY A 8 -20.06 4.90 -2.52
CA GLY A 8 -19.72 5.23 -1.13
C GLY A 8 -18.81 4.21 -0.45
N ARG A 9 -18.19 3.28 -1.18
CA ARG A 9 -17.23 2.28 -0.68
C ARG A 9 -15.84 2.52 -1.26
N ALA A 10 -14.83 1.81 -0.75
CA ALA A 10 -13.47 1.87 -1.27
C ALA A 10 -12.77 0.52 -1.09
N LEU A 11 -12.07 0.06 -2.14
CA LEU A 11 -11.07 -0.99 -2.07
C LEU A 11 -9.68 -0.35 -2.01
N ILE A 12 -9.00 -0.52 -0.88
CA ILE A 12 -7.65 -0.01 -0.65
C ILE A 12 -6.68 -1.18 -0.57
N VAL A 13 -5.65 -1.19 -1.42
CA VAL A 13 -4.62 -2.23 -1.39
C VAL A 13 -3.50 -1.85 -0.43
N ALA A 14 -3.28 -2.68 0.59
CA ALA A 14 -2.20 -2.53 1.55
C ALA A 14 -0.89 -3.09 1.01
N MET A 15 0.17 -2.27 1.02
CA MET A 15 1.49 -2.57 0.45
C MET A 15 2.65 -2.16 1.37
N ASP A 16 2.39 -1.95 2.66
CA ASP A 16 3.37 -1.47 3.64
C ASP A 16 4.11 -2.60 4.38
N HIS A 17 3.66 -3.86 4.26
CA HIS A 17 4.19 -5.01 5.00
C HIS A 17 5.70 -5.24 4.85
N ALA A 18 6.29 -4.84 3.71
CA ALA A 18 7.73 -4.95 3.48
C ALA A 18 8.58 -4.10 4.44
N GLN A 19 7.99 -3.07 5.06
CA GLN A 19 8.63 -2.28 6.11
C GLN A 19 9.06 -3.14 7.30
N THR A 20 8.23 -4.12 7.65
CA THR A 20 8.44 -5.01 8.80
C THR A 20 9.13 -6.30 8.39
N HIS A 21 8.69 -6.90 7.27
CA HIS A 21 9.08 -8.27 6.89
C HIS A 21 10.29 -8.31 5.94
N GLY A 22 10.79 -7.14 5.53
CA GLY A 22 11.78 -7.06 4.46
C GLY A 22 11.15 -7.32 3.09
N VAL A 23 11.95 -7.78 2.13
CA VAL A 23 11.45 -8.09 0.78
C VAL A 23 10.54 -9.31 0.84
N ILE A 24 9.24 -9.11 0.64
CA ILE A 24 8.23 -10.18 0.58
C ILE A 24 7.85 -10.50 -0.86
N GLU A 25 7.42 -11.75 -1.07
CA GLU A 25 6.86 -12.17 -2.34
C GLU A 25 5.67 -11.29 -2.73
N GLY A 26 5.63 -10.86 -3.99
CA GLY A 26 4.62 -9.94 -4.51
C GLY A 26 4.93 -8.46 -4.30
N LEU A 27 5.94 -8.08 -3.49
CA LEU A 27 6.38 -6.68 -3.30
C LEU A 27 7.85 -6.44 -3.63
N GLN A 28 8.51 -7.37 -4.35
CA GLN A 28 9.93 -7.24 -4.71
C GLN A 28 10.20 -6.01 -5.59
N ASP A 29 9.24 -5.66 -6.45
CA ASP A 29 9.22 -4.42 -7.22
C ASP A 29 7.97 -3.60 -6.90
N PRO A 30 8.03 -2.69 -5.91
CA PRO A 30 6.89 -1.85 -5.56
C PRO A 30 6.37 -1.00 -6.72
N GLY A 31 7.22 -0.61 -7.68
CA GLY A 31 6.80 0.21 -8.82
C GLY A 31 5.89 -0.57 -9.78
N ALA A 32 6.26 -1.81 -10.09
CA ALA A 32 5.45 -2.70 -10.92
C ALA A 32 4.10 -3.02 -10.25
N VAL A 33 4.11 -3.27 -8.93
CA VAL A 33 2.90 -3.58 -8.17
C VAL A 33 1.98 -2.37 -8.08
N LEU A 34 2.53 -1.17 -7.81
CA LEU A 34 1.77 0.08 -7.81
C LEU A 34 1.02 0.28 -9.14
N ASN A 35 1.71 0.10 -10.28
CA ASN A 35 1.06 0.21 -11.58
C ASN A 35 -0.03 -0.86 -11.75
N SER A 36 0.25 -2.12 -11.41
CA SER A 36 -0.71 -3.21 -11.56
C SER A 36 -1.98 -2.97 -10.76
N VAL A 37 -1.85 -2.50 -9.51
CA VAL A 37 -2.97 -2.21 -8.61
C VAL A 37 -3.80 -1.02 -9.10
N ILE A 38 -3.14 0.05 -9.55
CA ILE A 38 -3.82 1.25 -10.07
C ILE A 38 -4.59 0.90 -11.35
N GLU A 39 -3.97 0.17 -12.29
CA GLU A 39 -4.61 -0.22 -13.55
C GLU A 39 -5.73 -1.26 -13.35
N ALA A 40 -5.67 -2.07 -12.29
CA ALA A 40 -6.75 -2.96 -11.90
C ALA A 40 -7.97 -2.24 -11.30
N GLY A 41 -7.87 -0.92 -11.05
CA GLY A 41 -8.99 -0.10 -10.59
C GLY A 41 -9.15 -0.03 -9.08
N ALA A 42 -8.07 -0.16 -8.29
CA ALA A 42 -8.15 0.10 -6.86
C ALA A 42 -8.53 1.57 -6.57
N ASP A 43 -9.42 1.77 -5.61
CA ASP A 43 -9.87 3.11 -5.19
C ASP A 43 -8.83 3.85 -4.34
N GLY A 44 -7.86 3.11 -3.79
CA GLY A 44 -6.81 3.64 -2.94
C GLY A 44 -5.64 2.68 -2.80
N ILE A 45 -4.51 3.22 -2.36
CA ILE A 45 -3.38 2.42 -1.89
C ILE A 45 -2.97 2.83 -0.48
N MET A 46 -2.42 1.88 0.28
CA MET A 46 -1.74 2.16 1.54
C MET A 46 -0.28 1.72 1.43
N THR A 47 0.65 2.62 1.73
CA THR A 47 2.09 2.32 1.65
C THR A 47 2.92 3.21 2.59
N THR A 48 4.24 3.04 2.58
CA THR A 48 5.16 3.79 3.44
C THR A 48 5.66 5.08 2.81
N TYR A 49 6.18 5.99 3.63
CA TYR A 49 6.85 7.20 3.16
C TYR A 49 8.01 6.91 2.20
N GLY A 50 8.79 5.86 2.45
CA GLY A 50 9.93 5.49 1.59
C GLY A 50 9.52 5.09 0.17
N VAL A 51 8.45 4.28 0.05
CA VAL A 51 7.87 3.90 -1.24
C VAL A 51 7.36 5.13 -1.97
N MET A 52 6.59 6.00 -1.30
CA MET A 52 6.10 7.23 -1.93
C MET A 52 7.21 8.20 -2.31
N LYS A 53 8.25 8.36 -1.49
CA LYS A 53 9.40 9.21 -1.81
C LYS A 53 10.05 8.77 -3.13
N LYS A 54 10.17 7.47 -3.36
CA LYS A 54 10.77 6.89 -4.58
C LYS A 54 9.83 6.89 -5.79
N TYR A 55 8.56 6.51 -5.59
CA TYR A 55 7.63 6.20 -6.69
C TYR A 55 6.46 7.18 -6.86
N ARG A 56 6.48 8.35 -6.20
CA ARG A 56 5.43 9.38 -6.32
C ARG A 56 4.99 9.68 -7.76
N ASN A 57 5.92 9.64 -8.72
CA ASN A 57 5.61 9.93 -10.13
C ASN A 57 4.67 8.90 -10.76
N LEU A 58 4.62 7.67 -10.22
CA LEU A 58 3.70 6.63 -10.68
C LEU A 58 2.31 6.75 -10.05
N VAL A 59 2.15 7.56 -9.00
CA VAL A 59 0.94 7.53 -8.14
C VAL A 59 0.22 8.87 -8.13
N ALA A 60 0.96 9.98 -8.10
CA ALA A 60 0.41 11.31 -7.96
C ALA A 60 -0.63 11.61 -9.05
N GLY A 61 -1.84 11.97 -8.64
CA GLY A 61 -2.95 12.29 -9.56
C GLY A 61 -3.72 11.07 -10.08
N ARG A 62 -3.25 9.84 -9.85
CA ARG A 62 -3.91 8.61 -10.34
C ARG A 62 -4.82 7.96 -9.31
N VAL A 63 -4.39 7.94 -8.04
CA VAL A 63 -5.13 7.26 -6.96
C VAL A 63 -4.89 7.96 -5.60
N PRO A 64 -5.88 8.00 -4.70
CA PRO A 64 -5.68 8.36 -3.28
C PRO A 64 -4.61 7.49 -2.60
N VAL A 65 -3.84 8.10 -1.69
CA VAL A 65 -2.74 7.43 -0.96
C VAL A 65 -2.92 7.61 0.55
N THR A 66 -2.95 6.49 1.26
CA THR A 66 -2.83 6.44 2.72
C THR A 66 -1.38 6.13 3.10
N LEU A 67 -0.75 7.00 3.87
CA LEU A 67 0.62 6.79 4.35
C LEU A 67 0.61 6.10 5.72
N ARG A 68 1.27 4.94 5.80
CA ARG A 68 1.64 4.28 7.06
C ARG A 68 2.76 5.09 7.73
N LEU A 69 2.46 5.77 8.83
CA LEU A 69 3.40 6.66 9.53
C LEU A 69 3.99 6.06 10.81
N ASP A 70 3.26 5.15 11.44
CA ASP A 70 3.76 4.31 12.51
C ASP A 70 4.61 3.16 11.95
N GLY A 71 5.53 2.65 12.76
CA GLY A 71 6.49 1.61 12.36
C GLY A 71 6.52 0.41 13.29
N GLY A 72 5.65 0.35 14.30
CA GLY A 72 5.59 -0.77 15.23
C GLY A 72 4.87 -1.97 14.60
N PRO A 73 5.51 -3.14 14.49
CA PRO A 73 4.82 -4.33 14.05
C PRO A 73 4.28 -5.13 15.22
N SER A 74 3.12 -5.75 15.01
CA SER A 74 2.64 -6.85 15.84
C SER A 74 2.81 -8.13 15.04
N LEU A 75 3.88 -8.88 15.33
CA LEU A 75 4.15 -10.16 14.68
C LEU A 75 3.59 -11.28 15.54
N TYR A 76 2.71 -12.09 14.95
CA TYR A 76 2.34 -13.36 15.54
C TYR A 76 3.60 -14.24 15.63
N ARG A 77 3.82 -14.85 16.80
CA ARG A 77 4.94 -15.78 17.04
C ARG A 77 4.43 -17.18 17.24
N GLU A 78 3.61 -17.35 18.28
CA GLU A 78 3.03 -18.63 18.68
C GLU A 78 1.74 -18.35 19.45
N ASP A 79 0.86 -19.36 19.47
CA ASP A 79 -0.26 -19.36 20.39
C ASP A 79 0.30 -19.35 21.82
N TRP A 80 -0.36 -18.61 22.70
CA TRP A 80 0.02 -18.57 24.10
C TRP A 80 -0.44 -19.85 24.82
N LEU A 81 0.10 -21.01 24.45
CA LEU A 81 0.06 -22.29 25.19
C LEU A 81 1.17 -23.24 24.71
#